data_AF-F3GPC7-F1
#
_entry.id   AF-F3GPC7-F1
#
_cell.length_a   1.000
_cell.length_b   1.000
_cell.length_c   1.000
_cell.angle_alpha   90.00
_cell.angle_beta   90.00
_cell.angle_gamma   90.00
#
_symmetry.space_group_name_H-M   'P 1'
#
loop_
_entity.id
_entity.type
_entity.pdbx_description
1 polymer ?
#
loop_
_entity_poly.entity_id
_entity_poly.type
_entity_poly.pdbx_seq_one_letter_code
_entity_poly.pdbx_strand_id
1 'polypeptide(L)' 'TRLENTVRWRWHTGDVAIWDNRATQHYALDDYGTQERIVRRVTFKGEVPVGVQGQRSQVTKSP' A
#
# COMPACT_ATOMS: atom_id res chain seq x y z
N THR A 1 -10.08 9.21 6.38
CA THR A 1 -8.85 8.82 7.12
C THR A 1 -8.84 9.54 8.46
N ARG A 2 -8.44 8.86 9.54
CA ARG A 2 -8.20 9.46 10.87
C ARG A 2 -6.70 9.59 11.09
N LEU A 3 -6.21 10.74 11.54
CA LEU A 3 -4.77 11.05 11.58
C LEU A 3 -4.00 10.18 12.58
N GLU A 4 -4.65 9.79 13.66
CA GLU A 4 -4.11 8.98 14.75
C GLU A 4 -3.65 7.59 14.26
N ASN A 5 -4.16 7.14 13.11
CA ASN A 5 -3.85 5.84 12.50
C ASN A 5 -2.93 5.97 11.27
N THR A 6 -2.16 7.05 11.18
CA THR A 6 -1.30 7.32 10.02
C THR A 6 0.13 7.64 10.42
N VAL A 7 1.06 7.34 9.51
CA VAL A 7 2.44 7.80 9.56
C VAL A 7 2.77 8.47 8.23
N ARG A 8 3.47 9.61 8.27
CA ARG A 8 3.94 10.32 7.08
C ARG A 8 5.46 10.18 6.98
N TRP A 9 5.94 9.60 5.89
CA TRP A 9 7.38 9.50 5.60
C TRP A 9 7.80 10.54 4.58
N ARG A 10 8.87 11.29 4.88
CA ARG A 10 9.53 12.18 3.92
C ARG A 10 10.76 11.47 3.37
N TRP A 11 10.68 11.10 2.09
CA TRP A 11 11.71 10.33 1.41
C TRP A 11 13.02 11.10 1.24
N HIS A 12 14.14 10.41 1.46
CA HIS A 12 15.47 10.77 0.99
C HIS A 12 16.01 9.68 0.04
N THR A 13 17.00 10.03 -0.77
CA THR A 13 17.66 9.06 -1.66
C THR A 13 18.30 7.94 -0.86
N GLY A 14 17.95 6.69 -1.20
CA GLY A 14 18.44 5.49 -0.52
C GLY A 14 17.47 4.93 0.52
N ASP A 15 16.45 5.68 0.93
CA ASP A 15 15.43 5.17 1.84
C ASP A 15 14.67 3.98 1.24
N VAL A 16 14.30 3.04 2.11
CA VAL A 16 13.43 1.90 1.78
C VAL A 16 12.33 1.83 2.81
N ALA A 17 11.08 1.75 2.33
CA ALA A 17 9.93 1.45 3.19
C ALA A 17 9.37 0.07 2.82
N ILE A 18 8.99 -0.67 3.85
CA ILE A 18 8.30 -1.96 3.74
C ILE A 18 7.01 -1.84 4.54
N TRP A 19 5.89 -2.29 3.97
CA TRP A 19 4.59 -2.28 4.65
C TRP A 19 3.86 -3.60 4.43
N ASP A 20 3.09 -4.03 5.44
CA ASP A 20 2.18 -5.16 5.29
C ASP A 20 0.90 -4.70 4.59
N ASN A 21 0.75 -5.09 3.32
CA ASN A 21 -0.39 -4.72 2.50
C ASN A 21 -1.71 -5.41 2.92
N ARG A 22 -1.69 -6.31 3.89
CA ARG A 22 -2.91 -6.90 4.48
C ARG A 22 -3.58 -5.97 5.49
N ALA A 23 -2.80 -5.12 6.15
CA ALA A 23 -3.25 -4.33 7.29
C ALA A 23 -3.02 -2.82 7.12
N THR A 24 -2.50 -2.39 5.97
CA THR A 24 -2.20 -0.98 5.72
C THR A 24 -2.84 -0.49 4.43
N GLN A 25 -3.15 0.81 4.43
CA GLN A 25 -3.40 1.59 3.22
C GLN A 25 -2.31 2.65 3.15
N HIS A 26 -1.91 3.04 1.93
CA HIS A 26 -0.92 4.08 1.72
C HIS A 26 -1.39 5.04 0.64
N TYR A 27 -0.87 6.27 0.71
CA TYR A 27 -1.20 7.32 -0.24
C TYR A 27 0.09 8.05 -0.63
N ALA A 28 0.33 8.19 -1.94
CA ALA A 28 1.39 9.04 -2.45
C ALA A 28 0.83 10.47 -2.56
N LEU A 29 1.35 11.38 -1.73
CA LEU A 29 0.98 12.79 -1.79
C LEU A 29 1.52 13.42 -3.08
N ASP A 30 0.65 14.07 -3.83
CA ASP A 30 0.97 14.84 -5.02
C ASP A 30 1.21 16.32 -4.66
N ASP A 31 2.22 16.56 -3.83
CA ASP A 31 2.57 17.90 -3.29
C ASP A 31 3.94 18.41 -3.78
N TYR A 32 4.49 17.81 -4.84
CA TYR A 32 5.83 18.10 -5.36
C TYR A 32 5.85 18.96 -6.64
N GLY A 33 4.70 19.29 -7.22
CA GLY A 33 4.61 20.12 -8.43
C GLY A 33 5.29 19.46 -9.63
N THR A 34 6.24 20.17 -10.25
CA THR A 34 7.00 19.66 -11.41
C THR A 34 8.27 18.91 -11.06
N GLN A 35 8.59 18.75 -9.76
CA GLN A 35 9.80 18.04 -9.34
C GLN A 35 9.69 16.55 -9.69
N GLU A 36 10.77 15.99 -10.24
CA GLU A 36 10.81 14.57 -10.58
C GLU A 36 10.88 13.71 -9.32
N ARG A 37 10.04 12.67 -9.26
CA ARG A 37 10.03 11.69 -8.17
C ARG A 37 9.95 10.27 -8.72
N ILE A 38 11.05 9.52 -8.62
CA ILE A 38 11.15 8.13 -9.07
C ILE A 38 11.30 7.21 -7.86
N VAL A 39 10.45 6.18 -7.80
CA VAL A 39 10.55 5.08 -6.83
C VAL A 39 10.50 3.74 -7.54
N ARG A 40 11.12 2.71 -6.95
CA ARG A 40 11.05 1.33 -7.45
C ARG A 40 10.31 0.48 -6.44
N ARG A 41 9.37 -0.35 -6.90
CA ARG A 41 8.54 -1.21 -6.04
C ARG A 41 8.66 -2.66 -6.46
N VAL A 42 8.85 -3.53 -5.48
CA VAL A 42 8.67 -4.98 -5.61
C VAL A 42 7.49 -5.37 -4.73
N THR A 43 6.62 -6.23 -5.24
CA THR A 43 5.45 -6.73 -4.52
C THR A 43 5.53 -8.24 -4.37
N PHE A 44 5.30 -8.73 -3.15
CA PHE A 44 5.19 -10.17 -2.91
C PHE A 44 3.76 -10.66 -3.13
N LYS A 45 3.62 -11.88 -3.67
CA LYS A 45 2.32 -12.52 -3.85
C LYS A 45 1.66 -12.77 -2.48
N GLY A 46 0.42 -12.30 -2.33
CA GLY A 46 -0.40 -12.57 -1.15
C GLY A 46 -1.33 -13.78 -1.32
N GLU A 47 -1.98 -14.16 -0.24
CA GLU A 47 -3.04 -15.16 -0.18
C GLU A 47 -4.44 -14.57 -0.47
N VAL A 48 -5.44 -15.44 -0.65
CA VAL A 48 -6.85 -15.03 -0.77
C VAL A 48 -7.36 -14.61 0.62
N PRO A 49 -7.94 -13.40 0.78
CA PRO A 49 -8.46 -12.95 2.06
C PRO A 49 -9.54 -13.89 2.62
N VAL A 50 -9.55 -14.03 3.95
CA VAL A 50 -10.52 -14.83 4.71
C VAL A 50 -11.28 -13.89 5.64
N GLY A 51 -12.61 -13.89 5.55
CA GLY A 51 -13.48 -13.12 6.43
C GLY A 51 -13.56 -13.71 7.83
N VAL A 52 -14.13 -12.95 8.77
CA VAL A 52 -14.21 -13.33 10.19
C VAL A 52 -14.87 -14.70 10.44
N GLN A 53 -15.83 -15.10 9.59
CA GLN A 53 -16.51 -16.41 9.71
C GLN A 53 -15.89 -17.49 8.81
N GLY A 54 -14.71 -17.26 8.22
CA GLY A 54 -13.95 -18.26 7.45
C GLY A 54 -14.20 -18.26 5.93
N GLN A 55 -15.13 -17.47 5.42
CA GLN A 55 -15.37 -17.32 3.98
C GLN A 55 -14.17 -16.71 3.25
N ARG A 56 -13.79 -17.31 2.11
CA ARG A 56 -12.75 -16.78 1.22
C ARG A 56 -13.34 -15.83 0.18
N SER A 57 -12.60 -14.80 -0.20
CA SER A 57 -12.98 -13.92 -1.32
C SER A 57 -13.13 -14.70 -2.64
N GLN A 58 -14.07 -14.29 -3.48
CA GLN A 58 -14.35 -14.91 -4.78
C GLN A 58 -14.21 -13.89 -5.90
N VAL A 59 -13.65 -14.33 -7.04
CA VAL A 59 -13.58 -13.53 -8.27
C VAL A 59 -14.91 -13.65 -9.00
N THR A 60 -15.59 -12.54 -9.27
CA THR A 60 -16.93 -12.53 -9.90
C THR A 60 -16.90 -12.32 -11.41
N LYS A 61 -15.76 -11.88 -11.94
CA LYS A 61 -15.49 -11.78 -13.38
C LYS A 61 -14.09 -12.30 -13.64
N SER A 62 -13.97 -13.35 -14.43
CA SER A 62 -12.68 -13.75 -14.98
C SER A 62 -12.26 -12.75 -16.07
N PRO A 63 -10.96 -12.46 -16.22
CA PRO A 63 -10.45 -11.59 -17.28
C PRO A 63 -10.74 -12.14 -18.68
#